data_AF-A0A3E0DTI6-F1
#
_entry.id   AF-A0A3E0DTI6-F1
#
_cell.length_a   1.000
_cell.length_b   1.000
_cell.length_c   1.000
_cell.angle_alpha   90.00
_cell.angle_beta   90.00
_cell.angle_gamma   90.00
#
_symmetry.space_group_name_H-M   'P 1'
#
loop_
_entity.id
_entity.type
_entity.pdbx_description
1 polymer ?
#
loop_
_entity_poly.entity_id
_entity_poly.type
_entity_poly.pdbx_seq_one_letter_code
_entity_poly.pdbx_strand_id
1 'polypeptide(L)'
;MYFSWWILGYSRTTGDLDVWVNKSKENYERLNKALNDFGMSVFDMTEENFLNHPFWDVFSFGRSPVAIDIMTSVKGLDFKESYQKSKIFEEQGVQIRTIPKNDLITAKKASNRPKDRDDLENIG
;
A
#
# COMPACT_ATOMS: atom_id res chain seq x y z
N MET A 1 3.70 -2.32 -4.88
CA MET A 1 2.90 -3.53 -4.62
C MET A 1 1.57 -3.07 -4.08
N TYR A 2 0.48 -3.45 -4.72
CA TYR A 2 -0.86 -3.05 -4.32
C TYR A 2 -1.35 -3.90 -3.14
N PHE A 3 -1.98 -3.24 -2.19
CA PHE A 3 -2.55 -3.80 -0.98
C PHE A 3 -4.03 -3.52 -1.03
N SER A 4 -4.83 -4.56 -1.22
CA SER A 4 -6.21 -4.45 -0.82
C SER A 4 -6.88 -5.79 -0.66
N TRP A 5 -7.81 -5.87 0.29
CA TRP A 5 -8.60 -7.05 0.61
C TRP A 5 -9.44 -7.54 -0.58
N TRP A 6 -9.75 -6.61 -1.50
CA TRP A 6 -10.49 -6.82 -2.74
C TRP A 6 -9.97 -7.97 -3.60
N ILE A 7 -8.65 -8.03 -3.85
CA ILE A 7 -8.06 -8.98 -4.82
C ILE A 7 -8.02 -10.41 -4.25
N LEU A 8 -8.24 -10.58 -2.94
CA LEU A 8 -8.29 -11.89 -2.29
C LEU A 8 -9.72 -12.41 -2.06
N GLY A 9 -10.74 -11.80 -2.67
CA GLY A 9 -12.09 -12.38 -2.79
C GLY A 9 -13.12 -11.91 -1.76
N TYR A 10 -12.94 -10.72 -1.16
CA TYR A 10 -13.92 -10.14 -0.26
C TYR A 10 -14.37 -8.77 -0.76
N SER A 11 -15.62 -8.71 -1.22
CA SER A 11 -16.30 -7.51 -1.69
C SER A 11 -16.60 -6.57 -0.52
N ARG A 12 -15.82 -5.51 -0.39
CA ARG A 12 -16.19 -4.31 0.39
C ARG A 12 -15.64 -3.10 -0.33
N THR A 13 -16.52 -2.23 -0.82
CA THR A 13 -16.27 -0.84 -1.29
C THR A 13 -15.52 -0.01 -0.26
N THR A 14 -14.24 -0.29 -0.05
CA THR A 14 -13.33 0.59 0.66
C THR A 14 -12.62 1.44 -0.38
N GLY A 15 -12.99 2.71 -0.37
CA GLY A 15 -12.54 3.77 -1.26
C GLY A 15 -11.07 4.20 -1.12
N ASP A 16 -10.23 3.32 -0.56
CA ASP A 16 -8.88 3.63 -0.16
C ASP A 16 -7.94 2.63 -0.89
N LEU A 17 -7.00 3.15 -1.69
CA LEU A 17 -6.02 2.40 -2.47
C LEU A 17 -4.68 2.38 -1.73
N ASP A 18 -4.29 1.25 -1.14
CA ASP A 18 -2.98 1.13 -0.49
C ASP A 18 -1.90 0.62 -1.48
N VAL A 19 -0.78 1.34 -1.58
CA VAL A 19 0.37 0.97 -2.42
C VAL A 19 1.63 0.95 -1.58
N TRP A 20 2.20 -0.24 -1.36
CA TRP A 20 3.50 -0.38 -0.72
C TRP A 20 4.63 -0.26 -1.74
N VAL A 21 5.57 0.65 -1.48
CA VAL A 21 6.70 0.96 -2.36
C VAL A 21 8.00 0.81 -1.60
N ASN A 22 8.98 0.13 -2.20
CA ASN A 22 10.32 0.05 -1.61
C ASN A 22 11.03 1.40 -1.69
N LYS A 23 11.67 1.81 -0.60
CA LYS A 23 12.45 3.06 -0.54
C LYS A 23 13.68 2.97 -1.43
N SER A 24 13.61 3.61 -2.59
CA SER A 24 14.75 3.88 -3.46
C SER A 24 14.48 5.14 -4.28
N LYS A 25 15.56 5.82 -4.68
CA LYS A 25 15.47 7.00 -5.55
C LYS A 25 14.73 6.69 -6.85
N GLU A 26 15.06 5.56 -7.47
CA GLU A 26 14.43 5.13 -8.72
C GLU A 26 12.91 4.89 -8.57
N ASN A 27 12.48 4.31 -7.45
CA ASN A 27 11.04 4.14 -7.19
C ASN A 27 10.35 5.46 -6.91
N TYR A 28 11.01 6.39 -6.22
CA TYR A 28 10.50 7.73 -6.01
C TYR A 28 10.30 8.48 -7.34
N GLU A 29 11.29 8.45 -8.24
CA GLU A 29 11.19 9.10 -9.55
C GLU A 29 10.02 8.53 -10.38
N ARG A 30 9.87 7.20 -10.40
CA ARG A 30 8.74 6.53 -11.07
C ARG A 30 7.40 6.91 -10.45
N LEU A 31 7.31 6.95 -9.12
CA LEU A 31 6.10 7.32 -8.40
C LEU A 31 5.73 8.79 -8.63
N ASN A 32 6.71 9.70 -8.52
CA ASN A 32 6.53 11.12 -8.75
C ASN A 32 6.04 11.37 -10.19
N LYS A 33 6.63 10.69 -11.19
CA LYS A 33 6.14 10.76 -12.56
C LYS A 33 4.68 10.30 -12.68
N ALA A 34 4.36 9.13 -12.12
CA ALA A 34 3.00 8.57 -12.18
C ALA A 34 1.96 9.48 -11.51
N LEU A 35 2.28 10.07 -10.35
CA LEU A 35 1.41 11.01 -9.65
C LEU A 35 1.23 12.31 -10.45
N ASN A 36 2.29 12.84 -11.05
CA ASN A 36 2.19 14.03 -11.92
C ASN A 36 1.36 13.74 -13.18
N ASP A 37 1.55 12.60 -13.84
CA ASP A 37 0.77 12.18 -15.01
C ASP A 37 -0.72 12.03 -14.66
N PHE A 38 -1.03 11.61 -13.42
CA PHE A 38 -2.38 11.53 -12.88
C PHE A 38 -2.95 12.90 -12.43
N GLY A 39 -2.14 13.95 -12.41
CA GLY A 39 -2.54 15.30 -11.98
C GLY A 39 -2.56 15.50 -10.46
N MET A 40 -1.89 14.63 -9.70
CA MET A 40 -1.73 14.74 -8.25
C MET A 40 -0.41 15.39 -7.87
N SER A 41 -0.48 16.41 -7.00
CA SER A 41 0.72 17.00 -6.41
C SER A 41 1.25 16.12 -5.28
N VAL A 42 2.57 15.95 -5.23
CA VAL A 42 3.26 15.16 -4.21
C VAL A 42 3.33 15.84 -2.84
N PHE A 43 2.88 17.09 -2.70
CA PHE A 43 2.88 17.90 -1.47
C PHE A 43 4.13 17.66 -0.61
N ASP A 44 3.98 16.92 0.50
CA ASP A 44 5.04 16.70 1.49
C ASP A 44 5.89 15.44 1.23
N MET A 45 5.56 14.64 0.21
CA MET A 45 6.34 13.49 -0.24
C MET A 45 7.48 13.95 -1.16
N THR A 46 8.43 14.68 -0.60
CA THR A 46 9.71 15.00 -1.28
C THR A 46 10.59 13.75 -1.37
N GLU A 47 11.61 13.75 -2.23
CA GLU A 47 12.59 12.65 -2.32
C GLU A 47 13.22 12.36 -0.95
N GLU A 48 13.60 13.42 -0.23
CA GLU A 48 14.20 13.31 1.10
C GLU A 48 13.24 12.70 2.11
N ASN A 49 11.98 13.14 2.14
CA ASN A 49 11.00 12.57 3.05
C ASN A 49 10.68 11.12 2.71
N PHE A 50 10.57 10.78 1.42
CA PHE A 50 10.33 9.41 0.99
C PHE A 50 11.46 8.45 1.38
N LEU A 51 12.71 8.89 1.28
CA LEU A 51 13.89 8.06 1.56
C LEU A 51 14.24 8.00 3.04
N ASN A 52 14.21 9.14 3.73
CA ASN A 52 14.91 9.34 5.00
C ASN A 52 14.01 9.84 6.13
N HIS A 53 12.71 10.06 5.92
CA HIS A 53 11.87 10.59 7.00
C HIS A 53 11.85 9.61 8.20
N PRO A 54 12.16 10.08 9.42
CA PRO A 54 12.38 9.20 10.57
C PRO A 54 11.12 8.51 11.09
N PHE A 55 9.93 9.05 10.77
CA PHE A 55 8.65 8.62 11.36
C PHE A 55 7.54 8.37 10.35
N TRP A 56 7.74 8.71 9.07
CA TRP A 56 6.66 8.64 8.08
C TRP A 56 6.83 7.39 7.25
N ASP A 57 5.92 6.45 7.51
CA ASP A 57 5.84 5.19 6.78
C ASP A 57 4.69 5.18 5.77
N VAL A 58 3.83 6.21 5.78
CA VAL A 58 2.65 6.34 4.92
C VAL A 58 2.48 7.79 4.47
N PHE A 59 2.24 8.00 3.17
CA PHE A 59 1.86 9.27 2.56
C PHE A 59 0.45 9.12 1.98
N SER A 60 -0.52 9.83 2.57
CA SER A 60 -1.92 9.76 2.17
C SER A 60 -2.29 10.92 1.24
N PHE A 61 -2.96 10.61 0.15
CA PHE A 61 -3.42 11.57 -0.84
C PHE A 61 -4.93 11.44 -1.05
N GLY A 62 -5.62 12.57 -1.19
CA GLY A 62 -7.08 12.59 -1.34
C GLY A 62 -7.81 12.54 0.00
N ARG A 63 -9.09 12.17 -0.03
CA ARG A 63 -9.97 12.07 1.15
C ARG A 63 -10.93 10.90 0.95
N SER A 64 -11.25 10.19 2.03
CA SER A 64 -12.25 9.13 2.00
C SER A 64 -13.57 9.63 1.37
N PRO A 65 -14.23 8.86 0.49
CA PRO A 65 -13.94 7.47 0.10
C PRO A 65 -13.11 7.37 -1.20
N VAL A 66 -12.23 8.32 -1.51
CA VAL A 66 -11.28 8.20 -2.63
C VAL A 66 -9.92 8.70 -2.13
N ALA A 67 -9.17 7.81 -1.47
CA ALA A 67 -7.84 8.08 -0.96
C ALA A 67 -6.82 7.10 -1.52
N ILE A 68 -5.57 7.54 -1.64
CA ILE A 68 -4.42 6.71 -1.99
C ILE A 68 -3.41 6.80 -0.87
N ASP A 69 -3.04 5.65 -0.30
CA ASP A 69 -2.02 5.55 0.73
C ASP A 69 -0.75 4.94 0.13
N ILE A 70 0.30 5.74 -0.01
CA ILE A 70 1.63 5.25 -0.38
C ILE A 70 2.38 4.86 0.89
N MET A 71 2.57 3.56 1.09
CA MET A 71 3.31 3.03 2.23
C MET A 71 4.76 2.78 1.84
N THR A 72 5.72 3.15 2.69
CA THR A 72 7.16 2.85 2.52
C THR A 72 7.64 1.74 3.45
N SER A 73 6.86 1.42 4.48
CA SER A 73 7.12 0.37 5.44
C SER A 73 5.80 -0.29 5.87
N VAL A 74 5.83 -1.61 6.06
CA VAL A 74 4.72 -2.38 6.61
C VAL A 74 5.25 -3.17 7.79
N LYS A 75 4.71 -2.89 8.97
CA LYS A 75 5.18 -3.52 10.21
C LYS A 75 5.04 -5.04 10.13
N GLY A 76 6.12 -5.74 10.50
CA GLY A 76 6.17 -7.20 10.50
C GLY A 76 6.47 -7.85 9.15
N LEU A 77 6.75 -7.07 8.10
CA LEU A 77 7.10 -7.57 6.78
C LEU A 77 8.38 -6.92 6.24
N ASP A 78 9.17 -7.71 5.50
CA ASP A 78 10.23 -7.19 4.63
C ASP A 78 9.70 -7.05 3.19
N PHE A 79 10.00 -5.91 2.55
CA PHE A 79 9.51 -5.65 1.20
C PHE A 79 10.04 -6.66 0.20
N LYS A 80 11.34 -6.95 0.21
CA LYS A 80 11.97 -7.80 -0.81
C LYS A 80 11.46 -9.23 -0.70
N GLU A 81 11.36 -9.76 0.51
CA GLU A 81 10.81 -11.09 0.75
C GLU A 81 9.36 -11.21 0.30
N SER A 82 8.52 -10.22 0.63
CA SER A 82 7.12 -10.22 0.24
C SER A 82 6.94 -10.01 -1.27
N TYR A 83 7.77 -9.16 -1.87
CA TYR A 83 7.79 -8.91 -3.31
C TYR A 83 8.16 -10.18 -4.10
N GLN A 84 9.09 -11.00 -3.63
CA GLN A 84 9.43 -12.27 -4.28
C GLN A 84 8.27 -13.27 -4.28
N LYS A 85 7.46 -13.26 -3.22
CA LYS A 85 6.29 -14.15 -3.06
C LYS A 85 5.03 -13.59 -3.71
N SER A 86 5.05 -12.33 -4.13
CA SER A 86 3.89 -11.60 -4.67
C SER A 86 3.33 -12.25 -5.94
N LYS A 87 2.05 -12.01 -6.18
CA LYS A 87 1.35 -12.49 -7.37
C LYS A 87 1.02 -11.32 -8.28
N ILE A 88 1.00 -11.55 -9.58
CA ILE A 88 0.51 -10.60 -10.58
C ILE A 88 -0.89 -11.05 -10.96
N PHE A 89 -1.83 -10.12 -10.88
CA PHE A 89 -3.18 -10.27 -11.42
C PHE A 89 -3.31 -9.35 -12.63
N GLU A 90 -4.07 -9.79 -13.62
CA GLU A 90 -4.39 -8.97 -14.78
C GLU A 90 -5.86 -8.58 -14.71
N GLU A 91 -6.12 -7.28 -14.73
CA GLU A 91 -7.48 -6.73 -14.71
C GLU A 91 -7.55 -5.69 -15.82
N GLN A 92 -8.46 -5.88 -16.79
CA GLN A 92 -8.64 -4.95 -17.92
C GLN A 92 -7.32 -4.62 -18.68
N GLY A 93 -6.42 -5.60 -18.81
CA GLY A 93 -5.12 -5.44 -19.46
C GLY A 93 -4.05 -4.74 -18.60
N VAL A 94 -4.36 -4.41 -17.34
CA VAL A 94 -3.42 -3.84 -16.38
C VAL A 94 -2.86 -4.94 -15.48
N GLN A 95 -1.54 -5.04 -15.42
CA GLN A 95 -0.86 -5.95 -14.50
C GLN A 95 -0.70 -5.33 -13.11
N ILE A 96 -1.36 -5.93 -12.12
CA ILE A 96 -1.38 -5.48 -10.73
C ILE A 96 -0.65 -6.51 -9.88
N ARG A 97 0.47 -6.10 -9.29
CA ARG A 97 1.21 -6.93 -8.34
C ARG A 97 0.65 -6.78 -6.93
N THR A 98 0.27 -7.88 -6.30
CA THR A 98 -0.34 -7.88 -4.97
C THR A 98 0.47 -8.65 -3.93
N ILE A 99 0.35 -8.19 -2.68
CA ILE A 99 0.92 -8.88 -1.52
C ILE A 99 0.34 -10.31 -1.38
N PRO A 100 1.14 -11.31 -0.96
CA PRO A 100 0.63 -12.63 -0.61
C PRO A 100 -0.37 -12.59 0.55
N LYS A 101 -1.37 -13.47 0.51
CA LYS A 101 -2.39 -13.57 1.57
C LYS A 101 -1.79 -13.74 2.98
N ASN A 102 -0.76 -14.56 3.13
CA ASN A 102 -0.13 -14.80 4.44
C ASN A 102 0.57 -13.56 4.97
N ASP A 103 1.26 -12.81 4.10
CA ASP A 103 1.93 -11.58 4.49
C ASP A 103 0.90 -10.50 4.85
N LEU A 104 -0.23 -10.43 4.14
CA LEU A 104 -1.33 -9.52 4.49
C LEU A 104 -1.89 -9.81 5.89
N ILE A 105 -2.05 -11.09 6.24
CA ILE A 105 -2.48 -11.52 7.59
C ILE A 105 -1.44 -11.08 8.63
N THR A 106 -0.15 -11.27 8.36
CA THR A 106 0.95 -10.85 9.25
C THR A 106 0.94 -9.34 9.45
N ALA A 107 0.82 -8.56 8.39
CA ALA A 107 0.75 -7.10 8.44
C ALA A 107 -0.42 -6.61 9.31
N LYS A 108 -1.62 -7.19 9.14
CA LYS A 108 -2.81 -6.84 9.95
C LYS A 108 -2.64 -7.21 11.43
N LYS A 109 -2.02 -8.36 11.73
CA LYS A 109 -1.72 -8.74 13.13
C LYS A 109 -0.71 -7.78 13.77
N ALA A 110 0.25 -7.28 12.99
CA ALA A 110 1.30 -6.41 13.47
C ALA A 110 0.87 -4.93 13.58
N SER A 111 -0.06 -4.48 12.71
CA SER A 111 -0.52 -3.10 12.64
C SER A 111 -1.32 -2.65 13.87
N ASN A 112 -1.97 -3.58 14.58
CA ASN A 112 -2.81 -3.34 15.78
C ASN A 112 -3.65 -2.04 15.70
N ARG A 113 -4.13 -1.70 14.49
CA ARG A 113 -4.96 -0.51 14.28
C ARG A 113 -6.32 -0.78 14.94
N PRO A 114 -6.94 0.18 15.65
CA PRO A 114 -8.24 -0.02 16.28
C PRO A 114 -9.33 -0.53 15.30
N LYS A 115 -9.27 -0.12 14.03
CA LYS A 115 -10.13 -0.60 12.92
C LYS A 115 -9.92 -2.08 12.54
N ASP A 116 -8.72 -2.64 12.75
CA ASP A 116 -8.41 -4.05 12.46
C ASP A 116 -8.89 -4.99 13.60
N ARG A 117 -9.21 -4.45 14.79
CA ARG A 117 -9.73 -5.23 15.92
C ARG A 117 -11.17 -5.70 15.67
N ASP A 118 -11.99 -4.86 15.02
CA ASP A 118 -13.37 -5.19 14.64
C ASP A 118 -13.43 -6.21 13.47
N ASP A 119 -12.43 -6.23 12.59
CA ASP A 119 -12.32 -7.24 11.51
C ASP A 119 -11.96 -8.63 12.06
N LEU A 120 -11.22 -8.71 13.18
CA LEU A 120 -10.86 -9.97 13.83
C LEU A 120 -12.03 -10.60 14.61
N GLU A 121 -12.95 -9.80 15.15
CA GLU A 121 -14.15 -10.30 15.83
C GLU A 121 -15.21 -10.86 14.87
N ASN A 122 -15.18 -10.49 13.59
CA ASN A 122 -16.09 -11.04 12.56
C ASN A 122 -15.57 -12.34 11.91
N ILE A 123 -14.53 -12.96 12.46
CA ILE A 123 -14.02 -14.30 12.08
C ILE A 123 -14.56 -15.35 13.07
N GLY A 124 -15.78 -15.16 13.56
CA GLY A 124 -16.55 -16.14 14.33
C GLY A 124 -17.44 -16.98 13.41
#